data_AF-V5GT48-F1
#
_entry.id   AF-V5GT48-F1
#
_cell.length_a   1.000
_cell.length_b   1.000
_cell.length_c   1.000
_cell.angle_alpha   90.00
_cell.angle_beta   90.00
_cell.angle_gamma   90.00
#
_symmetry.space_group_name_H-M   'P 1'
#
loop_
_entity.id
_entity.type
_entity.pdbx_description
1 polymer ?
#
loop_
_entity_poly.entity_id
_entity_poly.type
_entity_poly.pdbx_seq_one_letter_code
_entity_poly.pdbx_strand_id
1 'polypeptide(L)'
;SKQIEKDLLHTMPTNACYSHINSTGIPRLRRILRGIAWLYPDIGHCQGMGMIGASLLLFMEEENAFWIMVTIVEDLLPASYYSSTLLGIQADQRVLRTLITNYLPDLDETLKN
;
A
#
# COMPACT_ATOMS: atom_id res chain seq x y z
N SER A 1 14.30 0.79 -7.89
CA SER A 1 14.34 1.74 -6.77
C SER A 1 14.92 1.08 -5.54
N LYS A 2 15.84 1.74 -4.81
CA LYS A 2 16.37 1.23 -3.51
C LYS A 2 15.28 1.06 -2.45
N GLN A 3 14.16 1.79 -2.59
CA GLN A 3 13.06 1.79 -1.64
C GLN A 3 12.17 0.54 -1.78
N ILE A 4 11.94 0.09 -3.02
CA ILE A 4 11.25 -1.19 -3.28
C ILE A 4 11.96 -2.34 -2.58
N GLU A 5 13.28 -2.47 -2.73
CA GLU A 5 14.02 -3.59 -2.14
C GLU A 5 13.97 -3.60 -0.59
N LYS A 6 13.88 -2.42 0.04
CA LYS A 6 13.66 -2.33 1.48
C LYS A 6 12.25 -2.80 1.87
N ASP A 7 11.22 -2.34 1.15
CA ASP A 7 9.83 -2.72 1.43
C ASP A 7 9.59 -4.22 1.24
N LEU A 8 10.23 -4.85 0.25
CA LEU A 8 10.06 -6.28 -0.02
C LEU A 8 10.35 -7.17 1.20
N LEU A 9 11.38 -6.83 1.99
CA LEU A 9 11.80 -7.63 3.14
C LEU A 9 10.98 -7.35 4.41
N HIS A 10 10.27 -6.23 4.44
CA HIS A 10 9.38 -5.88 5.55
C HIS A 10 7.91 -6.22 5.26
N THR A 11 7.59 -6.63 4.04
CA THR A 11 6.24 -7.00 3.62
C THR A 11 5.92 -8.42 4.06
N MET A 12 4.96 -8.58 4.97
CA MET A 12 4.49 -9.87 5.48
C MET A 12 5.61 -10.84 5.94
N PRO A 13 6.49 -10.44 6.87
CA PRO A 13 7.70 -11.20 7.21
C PRO A 13 7.42 -12.59 7.81
N THR A 14 6.23 -12.81 8.35
CA THR A 14 5.80 -14.10 8.92
C THR A 14 5.15 -15.03 7.90
N ASN A 15 4.87 -14.56 6.68
CA ASN A 15 4.24 -15.35 5.64
C ASN A 15 5.30 -16.13 4.84
N ALA A 16 5.08 -17.44 4.64
CA ALA A 16 6.04 -18.31 3.95
C ALA A 16 6.43 -17.82 2.54
N CYS A 17 5.52 -17.13 1.83
CA CYS A 17 5.78 -16.59 0.50
C CYS A 17 6.71 -15.36 0.49
N TYR A 18 6.93 -14.72 1.65
CA TYR A 18 7.68 -13.46 1.78
C TYR A 18 8.72 -13.47 2.92
N SER A 19 8.79 -14.52 3.73
CA SER A 19 9.61 -14.60 4.95
C SER A 19 11.13 -14.55 4.70
N HIS A 20 11.57 -14.89 3.49
CA HIS A 20 12.97 -14.84 3.09
C HIS A 20 13.12 -14.15 1.75
N ILE A 21 14.29 -13.54 1.50
CA ILE A 21 14.60 -12.89 0.23
C ILE A 21 14.49 -13.82 -0.99
N ASN A 22 14.66 -15.13 -0.76
CA ASN A 22 14.54 -16.18 -1.76
C ASN A 22 13.14 -16.81 -1.83
N SER A 23 12.18 -16.33 -1.02
CA SER A 23 10.81 -16.83 -1.07
C SER A 23 10.17 -16.49 -2.42
N THR A 24 9.26 -17.37 -2.86
CA THR A 24 8.64 -17.33 -4.19
C THR A 24 7.86 -16.04 -4.48
N GLY A 25 7.31 -15.39 -3.46
CA GLY A 25 6.53 -14.16 -3.58
C GLY A 25 7.38 -12.91 -3.82
N ILE A 26 8.64 -12.87 -3.35
CA ILE A 26 9.53 -11.71 -3.47
C ILE A 26 9.81 -11.29 -4.92
N PRO A 27 10.22 -12.19 -5.85
CA PRO A 27 10.46 -11.79 -7.24
C PRO A 27 9.20 -11.31 -7.95
N ARG A 28 8.04 -11.91 -7.65
CA ARG A 28 6.74 -11.53 -8.22
C ARG A 28 6.33 -10.13 -7.75
N LEU A 29 6.38 -9.91 -6.43
CA LEU A 29 6.09 -8.60 -5.83
C LEU A 29 7.01 -7.50 -6.35
N ARG A 30 8.30 -7.80 -6.50
CA ARG A 30 9.28 -6.87 -7.09
C ARG A 30 8.88 -6.43 -8.49
N ARG A 31 8.44 -7.35 -9.36
CA ARG A 31 8.03 -7.02 -10.73
C ARG A 31 6.78 -6.15 -10.74
N ILE A 32 5.78 -6.47 -9.92
CA ILE A 32 4.57 -5.66 -9.77
C ILE A 32 4.93 -4.23 -9.33
N LEU A 33 5.68 -4.07 -8.23
CA LEU A 33 6.02 -2.74 -7.71
C LEU A 33 6.87 -1.93 -8.68
N ARG A 34 7.77 -2.58 -9.43
CA ARG A 34 8.54 -1.91 -10.49
C ARG A 34 7.67 -1.52 -11.68
N GLY A 35 6.73 -2.37 -12.07
CA GLY A 35 5.76 -2.08 -13.12
C GLY A 35 4.88 -0.88 -12.78
N ILE A 36 4.35 -0.83 -11.55
CA ILE A 36 3.55 0.29 -11.06
C ILE A 36 4.38 1.58 -11.02
N ALA A 37 5.59 1.53 -10.48
CA ALA A 37 6.47 2.71 -10.44
C ALA A 37 6.92 3.19 -11.83
N TRP A 38 6.93 2.30 -12.82
CA TRP A 38 7.22 2.65 -14.22
C TRP A 38 6.00 3.25 -14.92
N LEU A 39 4.80 2.70 -14.66
CA LEU A 39 3.55 3.19 -15.23
C LEU A 39 3.15 4.56 -14.65
N TYR A 40 3.40 4.79 -13.37
CA TYR A 40 3.11 6.04 -12.66
C TYR A 40 4.39 6.72 -12.14
N PRO A 41 5.21 7.33 -13.01
CA PRO A 41 6.48 7.93 -12.61
C PRO A 41 6.32 9.08 -11.61
N ASP A 42 5.20 9.81 -11.66
CA ASP A 42 4.89 10.93 -10.75
C ASP A 42 4.55 10.47 -9.32
N ILE A 43 4.07 9.23 -9.18
CA ILE A 43 3.80 8.58 -7.89
C ILE A 43 5.07 7.89 -7.39
N GLY A 44 5.76 7.18 -8.29
CA GLY A 44 6.92 6.37 -7.95
C GLY A 44 6.54 5.19 -7.04
N HIS A 45 7.38 4.92 -6.03
CA HIS A 45 7.10 3.89 -5.02
C HIS A 45 6.66 4.55 -3.72
N CYS A 46 5.39 4.38 -3.36
CA CYS A 46 4.86 4.79 -2.06
C CYS A 46 4.92 3.65 -1.05
N GLN A 47 5.33 3.96 0.18
CA GLN A 47 5.40 2.99 1.27
C GLN A 47 3.98 2.46 1.57
N GLY A 48 3.83 1.15 1.60
CA GLY A 48 2.54 0.47 1.80
C GLY A 48 1.99 -0.23 0.55
N MET A 49 2.40 0.19 -0.66
CA MET A 49 2.04 -0.52 -1.90
C MET A 49 2.49 -1.99 -1.88
N GLY A 50 3.63 -2.27 -1.24
CA GLY A 50 4.14 -3.63 -1.06
C GLY A 50 3.15 -4.54 -0.32
N MET A 51 2.50 -4.05 0.74
CA MET A 51 1.53 -4.83 1.50
C MET A 51 0.29 -5.18 0.68
N ILE A 52 -0.24 -4.24 -0.11
CA ILE A 52 -1.39 -4.48 -0.98
C ILE A 52 -1.01 -5.48 -2.07
N GLY A 53 0.10 -5.25 -2.78
CA GLY A 53 0.58 -6.15 -3.83
C GLY A 53 0.85 -7.57 -3.33
N ALA A 54 1.44 -7.71 -2.14
CA ALA A 54 1.65 -9.01 -1.50
C ALA A 54 0.32 -9.69 -1.14
N SER A 55 -0.63 -8.93 -0.62
CA SER A 55 -1.94 -9.46 -0.26
C SER A 55 -2.66 -10.02 -1.49
N LEU A 56 -2.66 -9.27 -2.60
CA LEU A 56 -3.26 -9.72 -3.87
C LEU A 56 -2.59 -11.00 -4.38
N LEU A 57 -1.26 -11.06 -4.36
CA LEU A 57 -0.48 -12.21 -4.82
C LEU A 57 -0.72 -13.50 -4.03
N LEU A 58 -1.29 -13.43 -2.82
CA LEU A 58 -1.72 -14.62 -2.08
C LEU A 58 -3.00 -15.25 -2.66
N PHE A 59 -3.80 -14.49 -3.41
CA PHE A 59 -5.10 -14.94 -3.92
C PHE A 59 -5.16 -15.06 -5.43
N MET A 60 -4.21 -14.46 -6.17
CA MET A 60 -4.24 -14.44 -7.63
C MET A 60 -2.86 -14.50 -8.30
N GLU A 61 -2.89 -14.72 -9.61
CA GLU A 61 -1.70 -14.69 -10.46
C GLU A 61 -1.11 -13.29 -10.59
N GLU A 62 0.15 -13.21 -11.00
CA GLU A 62 0.91 -11.96 -10.99
C GLU A 62 0.33 -10.88 -11.90
N GLU A 63 -0.11 -11.27 -13.09
CA GLU A 63 -0.73 -10.35 -14.05
C GLU A 63 -2.04 -9.77 -13.51
N ASN A 64 -2.90 -10.61 -12.95
CA ASN A 64 -4.14 -10.16 -12.32
C ASN A 64 -3.85 -9.22 -11.14
N ALA A 65 -2.88 -9.56 -10.28
CA ALA A 65 -2.49 -8.72 -9.16
C ALA A 65 -1.93 -7.36 -9.64
N PHE A 66 -1.21 -7.32 -10.76
CA PHE A 66 -0.75 -6.09 -11.38
C PHE A 66 -1.91 -5.20 -11.84
N TRP A 67 -2.87 -5.76 -12.59
CA TRP A 67 -4.01 -4.97 -13.08
C TRP A 67 -4.93 -4.52 -11.95
N ILE A 68 -5.12 -5.32 -10.90
CA ILE A 68 -5.85 -4.87 -9.72
C ILE A 68 -5.11 -3.74 -9.00
N MET A 69 -3.77 -3.78 -8.92
CA MET A 69 -3.00 -2.65 -8.38
C MET A 69 -3.18 -1.38 -9.22
N VAL A 70 -3.24 -1.49 -10.54
CA VAL A 70 -3.54 -0.37 -11.46
C VAL A 70 -4.92 0.21 -11.13
N THR A 71 -5.96 -0.61 -11.09
CA THR A 71 -7.33 -0.17 -10.73
C THR A 71 -7.40 0.46 -9.34
N ILE A 72 -6.65 -0.05 -8.36
CA ILE A 72 -6.60 0.57 -7.03
C ILE A 72 -6.02 1.98 -7.10
N VAL A 73 -4.95 2.17 -7.87
CA VAL A 73 -4.26 3.47 -7.99
C VAL A 73 -5.05 4.47 -8.82
N GLU A 74 -5.70 4.04 -9.91
CA GLU A 74 -6.40 4.92 -10.85
C GLU A 74 -7.88 5.16 -10.49
N ASP A 75 -8.61 4.10 -10.12
CA ASP A 75 -10.07 4.13 -10.07
C ASP A 75 -10.62 4.16 -8.65
N LEU A 76 -9.97 3.47 -7.70
CA LEU A 76 -10.50 3.30 -6.35
C LEU A 76 -10.05 4.42 -5.39
N LEU A 77 -8.78 4.79 -5.46
CA LEU A 77 -8.22 5.79 -4.56
C LEU A 77 -8.43 7.20 -5.10
N PRO A 78 -8.59 8.21 -4.22
CA PRO A 78 -8.63 9.60 -4.65
C PRO A 78 -7.41 9.98 -5.49
N ALA A 79 -7.60 10.91 -6.42
CA ALA A 79 -6.49 11.46 -7.19
C ALA A 79 -5.36 11.92 -6.25
N SER A 80 -4.11 11.62 -6.60
CA SER A 80 -2.94 11.99 -5.80
C SER A 80 -2.90 11.37 -4.39
N TYR A 81 -3.60 10.26 -4.12
CA TYR A 81 -3.55 9.58 -2.82
C TYR A 81 -2.13 9.15 -2.44
N TYR A 82 -1.39 8.61 -3.42
CA TYR A 82 0.01 8.21 -3.28
C TYR A 82 1.02 9.28 -3.72
N SER A 83 0.59 10.52 -3.94
CA SER A 83 1.52 11.59 -4.33
C SER A 83 2.52 11.90 -3.21
N SER A 84 3.59 12.60 -3.54
CA SER A 84 4.59 13.08 -2.56
C SER A 84 4.00 13.96 -1.45
N THR A 85 2.87 14.63 -1.72
CA THR A 85 2.19 15.49 -0.74
C THR A 85 1.21 14.71 0.15
N LEU A 86 0.86 13.47 -0.22
CA LEU A 86 -0.07 12.59 0.51
C LEU A 86 -1.38 13.29 0.91
N LEU A 87 -1.86 14.23 0.08
CA LEU A 87 -3.03 15.05 0.39
C LEU A 87 -4.30 14.20 0.57
N GLY A 88 -4.46 13.14 -0.23
CA GLY A 88 -5.57 12.21 -0.08
C GLY A 88 -5.56 11.50 1.29
N ILE A 89 -4.39 11.05 1.74
CA ILE A 89 -4.23 10.41 3.06
C ILE A 89 -4.56 11.40 4.19
N GLN A 90 -4.09 12.64 4.08
CA GLN A 90 -4.39 13.67 5.09
C GLN A 90 -5.89 13.98 5.17
N ALA A 91 -6.58 13.99 4.03
CA ALA A 91 -8.03 14.16 3.99
C ALA A 91 -8.75 13.00 4.69
N ASP A 92 -8.37 11.76 4.38
CA ASP A 92 -8.94 10.56 5.00
C ASP A 92 -8.68 10.50 6.51
N GLN A 93 -7.48 10.89 6.96
CA GLN A 93 -7.16 11.01 8.38
C GLN A 93 -8.06 12.02 9.10
N ARG A 94 -8.38 13.14 8.44
CA ARG A 94 -9.28 14.16 9.00
C ARG A 94 -10.71 13.65 9.07
N VAL A 95 -11.19 12.96 8.04
CA VAL A 95 -12.50 12.29 8.05
C VAL A 95 -12.57 11.26 9.19
N LEU A 96 -11.54 10.42 9.32
CA LEU A 96 -11.44 9.44 10.41
C LEU A 96 -11.52 10.12 11.78
N ARG A 97 -10.80 11.24 11.98
CA ARG A 97 -10.87 11.99 13.24
C ARG A 97 -12.28 12.48 13.53
N THR A 98 -12.98 13.03 12.54
CA THR A 98 -14.38 13.44 12.68
C THR A 98 -15.29 12.27 13.03
N LEU A 99 -15.11 11.10 12.40
CA LEU A 99 -15.88 9.91 12.73
C LEU A 99 -15.62 9.43 14.17
N ILE A 100 -14.37 9.44 14.62
CA ILE A 100 -14.03 9.09 16.00
C ILE A 100 -14.70 10.04 16.99
N THR A 101 -14.63 11.36 16.76
CA THR A 101 -15.27 12.35 17.63
C THR A 101 -16.80 12.16 17.69
N ASN A 102 -17.43 11.81 16.57
CA ASN A 102 -18.89 11.68 16.51
C ASN A 102 -19.43 10.35 17.05
N TYR A 103 -18.72 9.24 16.82
CA TYR A 103 -19.21 7.90 17.10
C TYR A 103 -18.50 7.21 18.26
N LEU A 104 -17.30 7.66 18.64
CA LEU A 104 -16.48 7.06 19.69
C LEU A 104 -15.88 8.15 20.61
N PRO A 105 -16.70 8.95 21.31
CA PRO A 105 -16.23 10.10 22.08
C PRO A 105 -15.27 9.73 23.23
N ASP A 106 -15.48 8.60 23.89
CA ASP A 106 -14.59 8.12 24.96
C ASP A 106 -13.17 7.81 24.44
N LEU A 107 -13.10 7.23 23.23
CA LEU A 107 -11.83 7.00 22.53
C LEU A 107 -11.23 8.34 22.07
N ASP A 108 -12.05 9.27 21.59
CA ASP A 108 -11.62 10.61 21.18
C ASP A 108 -10.94 11.36 22.32
N GLU A 109 -11.50 11.29 23.53
CA GLU A 109 -10.93 11.86 24.76
C GLU A 109 -9.60 11.19 25.13
N THR A 110 -9.55 9.85 25.09
CA THR A 110 -8.33 9.10 25.39
C THR A 110 -7.19 9.45 24.42
N LEU A 111 -7.49 9.64 23.14
CA LEU A 111 -6.50 10.00 22.11
C LEU A 111 -6.05 11.47 22.15
N LYS A 112 -6.70 12.34 22.93
CA LYS A 112 -6.29 13.75 23.11
C LYS A 112 -5.25 13.95 24.20
N ASN A 113 -5.16 13.01 25.15
CA ASN A 113 -4.18 13.00 26.24
C ASN A 113 -2.82 12.46 25.78
#